data_AF-A0A562YFC6-F1
#
_entry.id   AF-A0A562YFC6-F1
#
_cell.length_a   1.000
_cell.length_b   1.000
_cell.length_c   1.000
_cell.angle_alpha   90.00
_cell.angle_beta   90.00
_cell.angle_gamma   90.00
#
_symmetry.space_group_name_H-M   'P 1'
#
loop_
_entity.id
_entity.type
_entity.pdbx_description
1 polymer ?
#
loop_
_entity_poly.entity_id
_entity_poly.type
_entity_poly.pdbx_seq_one_letter_code
_entity_poly.pdbx_strand_id
1 'polypeptide(L)'
;MFNYLELDYKTKKERELRNAIRKLQSHRINTSFRSSFSNSLNKFIVKLKLHWGKTILFTTTVLFAIITAILLLNPIISRYEKYSNTQREEIILLRKRNNQRAFNFLINSGKKRLYHGNISGAYKEFKLAHAIYPDNKELNKLLVKTLNILCEKQVSYCEVLDVFKP
;
A
#
# COMPACT_ATOMS: atom_id res chain seq x y z
N MET A 1 -96.51 35.60 2.32
CA MET A 1 -96.28 35.93 0.90
C MET A 1 -94.83 36.40 0.67
N PHE A 2 -93.83 35.66 1.17
CA PHE A 2 -92.39 36.01 1.01
C PHE A 2 -91.54 34.87 0.39
N ASN A 3 -92.06 33.63 0.33
CA ASN A 3 -91.29 32.47 -0.14
C ASN A 3 -91.12 32.36 -1.67
N TYR A 4 -91.86 33.11 -2.48
CA TYR A 4 -91.80 32.96 -3.95
C TYR A 4 -90.64 33.73 -4.60
N LEU A 5 -90.23 34.86 -4.03
CA LEU A 5 -89.15 35.68 -4.58
C LEU A 5 -87.75 35.11 -4.30
N GLU A 6 -87.59 34.37 -3.20
CA GLU A 6 -86.31 33.76 -2.82
C GLU A 6 -85.97 32.52 -3.66
N LEU A 7 -87.01 31.76 -4.08
CA LEU A 7 -86.86 30.63 -4.99
C LEU A 7 -86.41 31.05 -6.39
N ASP A 8 -86.91 32.18 -6.91
CA ASP A 8 -86.56 32.63 -8.26
C ASP A 8 -85.11 33.12 -8.34
N TYR A 9 -84.63 33.85 -7.33
CA TYR A 9 -83.24 34.31 -7.25
C TYR A 9 -82.23 33.15 -7.24
N LYS A 10 -82.54 32.07 -6.52
CA LYS A 10 -81.67 30.88 -6.44
C LYS A 10 -81.53 30.18 -7.80
N THR A 11 -82.61 30.09 -8.57
CA THR A 11 -82.58 29.41 -9.88
C THR A 11 -81.79 30.20 -10.92
N LYS A 12 -81.81 31.54 -10.88
CA LYS A 12 -81.05 32.38 -11.82
C LYS A 12 -79.53 32.22 -11.60
N LYS A 13 -79.08 32.23 -10.34
CA LYS A 13 -77.66 32.06 -9.99
C LYS A 13 -77.11 30.68 -10.38
N GLU A 14 -77.91 29.62 -10.27
CA GLU A 14 -77.50 28.29 -10.74
C GLU A 14 -77.40 28.18 -12.27
N ARG A 15 -78.17 28.96 -13.03
CA ARG A 15 -78.04 28.97 -14.50
C ARG A 15 -76.76 29.67 -14.95
N GLU A 16 -76.40 30.76 -14.30
CA GLU A 16 -75.15 31.49 -14.58
C GLU A 16 -73.91 30.64 -14.25
N LEU A 17 -73.92 29.95 -13.10
CA LEU A 17 -72.83 29.04 -12.72
C LEU A 17 -72.68 27.88 -13.71
N ARG A 18 -73.79 27.27 -14.17
CA ARG A 18 -73.76 26.20 -15.16
C ARG A 18 -73.22 26.68 -16.52
N ASN A 19 -73.52 27.91 -16.91
CA ASN A 19 -72.99 28.49 -18.16
C ASN A 19 -71.49 28.82 -18.05
N ALA A 20 -71.02 29.32 -16.90
CA ALA A 20 -69.60 29.54 -16.65
C ALA A 20 -68.79 28.22 -16.70
N ILE A 21 -69.31 27.16 -16.08
CA ILE A 21 -68.68 25.82 -16.12
C ILE A 21 -68.62 25.29 -17.56
N ARG A 22 -69.68 25.43 -18.35
CA ARG A 22 -69.68 25.04 -19.77
C ARG A 22 -68.65 25.80 -20.60
N LYS A 23 -68.45 27.10 -20.33
CA LYS A 23 -67.46 27.94 -21.02
C LYS A 23 -66.02 27.57 -20.66
N LEU A 24 -65.78 27.15 -19.42
CA LEU A 24 -64.47 26.62 -19.01
C LEU A 24 -64.20 25.23 -19.61
N GLN A 25 -65.24 24.38 -19.73
CA GLN A 25 -65.11 23.07 -20.35
C GLN A 25 -64.94 23.13 -21.88
N SER A 26 -65.37 24.20 -22.56
CA SER A 26 -65.08 24.37 -23.99
C SER A 26 -63.63 24.75 -24.29
N HIS A 27 -62.85 25.13 -23.28
CA HIS A 27 -61.39 25.24 -23.36
C HIS A 27 -60.67 23.92 -23.09
N ARG A 28 -61.35 22.78 -23.34
CA ARG A 28 -60.80 21.43 -23.24
C ARG A 28 -59.51 21.34 -24.05
N ILE A 29 -58.41 21.22 -23.30
CA ILE A 29 -57.05 20.97 -23.73
C ILE A 29 -57.05 19.92 -24.84
N ASN A 30 -56.53 20.33 -25.99
CA ASN A 30 -56.47 19.58 -27.24
C ASN A 30 -55.89 18.18 -26.98
N THR A 31 -56.71 17.14 -27.15
CA THR A 31 -56.33 15.74 -26.92
C THR A 31 -55.18 15.28 -27.83
N SER A 32 -54.96 15.98 -28.95
CA SER A 32 -53.83 15.79 -29.86
C SER A 32 -52.47 16.17 -29.25
N PHE A 33 -52.43 17.14 -28.33
CA PHE A 33 -51.18 17.51 -27.65
C PHE A 33 -50.74 16.41 -26.67
N ARG A 34 -51.71 15.78 -25.99
CA ARG A 34 -51.44 14.71 -25.01
C ARG A 34 -50.91 13.43 -25.67
N SER A 35 -51.45 13.03 -26.82
CA SER A 35 -50.96 11.84 -27.54
C SER A 35 -49.60 12.09 -28.20
N SER A 36 -49.36 13.29 -28.74
CA SER A 36 -48.06 13.68 -29.32
C SER A 36 -46.96 13.76 -28.24
N PHE A 37 -47.25 14.34 -27.08
CA PHE A 37 -46.32 14.42 -25.96
C PHE A 37 -46.00 13.03 -25.37
N SER A 38 -47.00 12.15 -25.26
CA SER A 38 -46.81 10.77 -24.78
C SER A 38 -45.89 9.95 -25.70
N ASN A 39 -46.04 10.07 -27.01
CA ASN A 39 -45.17 9.38 -27.98
C ASN A 39 -43.73 9.92 -27.94
N SER A 40 -43.56 11.23 -27.77
CA SER A 40 -42.25 11.87 -27.62
C SER A 40 -41.54 11.43 -26.32
N LEU A 41 -42.28 11.38 -25.21
CA LEU A 41 -41.75 10.90 -23.93
C LEU A 41 -41.36 9.43 -23.97
N ASN A 42 -42.17 8.56 -24.57
CA ASN A 42 -41.84 7.15 -24.71
C ASN A 42 -40.56 6.94 -25.54
N LYS A 43 -40.39 7.72 -26.62
CA LYS A 43 -39.15 7.72 -27.41
C LYS A 43 -37.94 8.21 -26.62
N PHE A 44 -38.11 9.22 -25.78
CA PHE A 44 -37.04 9.76 -24.90
C PHE A 44 -36.66 8.77 -23.79
N ILE A 45 -37.63 8.13 -23.15
CA ILE A 45 -37.43 7.11 -22.10
C ILE A 45 -36.70 5.89 -22.66
N VAL A 46 -37.07 5.41 -23.85
CA VAL A 46 -36.37 4.30 -24.52
C VAL A 46 -34.93 4.68 -24.86
N LYS A 47 -34.71 5.90 -25.38
CA LYS A 47 -33.35 6.39 -25.70
C LYS A 47 -32.49 6.57 -24.45
N LEU A 48 -33.06 7.05 -23.34
CA LEU A 48 -32.37 7.07 -22.05
C LEU A 48 -32.04 5.65 -21.59
N LYS A 49 -33.02 4.74 -21.49
CA LYS A 49 -32.77 3.36 -21.03
C LYS A 49 -31.64 2.67 -21.83
N LEU A 50 -31.58 2.91 -23.14
CA LEU A 50 -30.52 2.36 -23.99
C LEU A 50 -29.12 2.97 -23.70
N HIS A 51 -29.06 4.28 -23.45
CA HIS A 51 -27.81 4.98 -23.14
C HIS A 51 -27.27 4.58 -21.76
N TRP A 52 -28.11 4.62 -20.73
CA TRP A 52 -27.75 4.26 -19.36
C TRP A 52 -27.39 2.77 -19.24
N GLY A 53 -28.08 1.88 -19.96
CA GLY A 53 -27.76 0.46 -19.98
C GLY A 53 -26.35 0.15 -20.52
N LYS A 54 -25.91 0.85 -21.58
CA LYS A 54 -24.57 0.66 -22.16
C LYS A 54 -23.46 1.17 -21.23
N THR A 55 -23.65 2.31 -20.58
CA THR A 55 -22.66 2.86 -19.64
C THR A 55 -22.50 1.96 -18.42
N ILE A 56 -23.61 1.43 -17.86
CA ILE A 56 -23.57 0.53 -16.70
C ILE A 56 -22.81 -0.76 -17.05
N LEU A 57 -23.10 -1.38 -18.20
CA LEU A 57 -22.40 -2.59 -18.66
C LEU A 57 -20.90 -2.37 -18.86
N PHE A 58 -20.49 -1.19 -19.33
CA PHE A 58 -19.06 -0.88 -19.47
C PHE A 58 -18.38 -0.70 -18.11
N THR A 59 -19.02 0.01 -17.17
CA THR A 59 -18.44 0.20 -15.83
C THR A 59 -18.29 -1.11 -15.05
N THR A 60 -19.26 -2.02 -15.17
CA THR A 60 -19.20 -3.31 -14.45
C THR A 60 -18.16 -4.26 -15.04
N THR A 61 -17.97 -4.27 -16.36
CA THR A 61 -16.92 -5.10 -16.98
C THR A 61 -15.52 -4.62 -16.62
N VAL A 62 -15.29 -3.31 -16.59
CA VAL A 62 -14.01 -2.73 -16.14
C VAL A 62 -13.73 -3.08 -14.68
N LEU A 63 -14.73 -2.93 -13.79
CA LEU A 63 -14.57 -3.28 -12.38
C LEU A 63 -14.25 -4.77 -12.19
N PHE A 64 -14.96 -5.65 -12.91
CA PHE A 64 -14.71 -7.08 -12.87
C PHE A 64 -13.29 -7.43 -13.37
N ALA A 65 -12.84 -6.80 -14.45
CA ALA A 65 -11.49 -6.99 -14.96
C ALA A 65 -10.42 -6.63 -13.92
N ILE A 66 -10.58 -5.51 -13.21
CA ILE A 66 -9.65 -5.09 -12.14
C ILE A 66 -9.65 -6.11 -10.99
N ILE A 67 -10.81 -6.55 -10.53
CA ILE A 67 -10.93 -7.54 -9.45
C ILE A 67 -10.25 -8.86 -9.86
N THR A 68 -10.51 -9.33 -11.09
CA THR A 68 -9.86 -10.55 -11.60
C THR A 68 -8.35 -10.40 -11.70
N ALA A 69 -7.83 -9.24 -12.12
CA ALA A 69 -6.40 -8.98 -12.16
C ALA A 69 -5.76 -9.05 -10.77
N ILE A 70 -6.39 -8.45 -9.75
CA ILE A 70 -5.91 -8.51 -8.35
C ILE A 70 -5.88 -9.96 -7.84
N LEU A 71 -6.95 -10.73 -8.08
CA LEU A 71 -7.03 -12.12 -7.66
C LEU A 71 -5.95 -13.00 -8.30
N LEU A 72 -5.62 -12.76 -9.58
CA LEU A 72 -4.59 -13.50 -10.29
C LEU A 72 -3.16 -13.12 -9.87
N LEU A 73 -2.94 -11.87 -9.41
CA LEU A 73 -1.61 -11.39 -8.98
C LEU A 73 -1.24 -11.84 -7.55
N ASN A 74 -2.21 -12.00 -6.64
CA ASN A 74 -1.97 -12.42 -5.26
C ASN A 74 -1.09 -13.69 -5.09
N PRO A 75 -1.31 -14.82 -5.80
CA PRO A 75 -0.46 -16.00 -5.66
C PRO A 75 0.95 -15.80 -6.22
N ILE A 76 1.14 -14.84 -7.12
CA ILE A 76 2.45 -14.51 -7.67
C ILE A 76 3.25 -13.75 -6.61
N ILE A 77 2.65 -12.72 -6.00
CA ILE A 77 3.27 -11.92 -4.95
C ILE A 77 3.75 -12.79 -3.78
N SER A 78 2.92 -13.73 -3.31
CA SER A 78 3.29 -14.60 -2.19
C SER A 78 4.47 -15.54 -2.51
N ARG A 79 4.58 -16.03 -3.75
CA ARG A 79 5.73 -16.82 -4.21
C ARG A 79 7.00 -15.97 -4.29
N TYR A 80 6.90 -14.74 -4.78
CA TYR A 80 8.03 -13.81 -4.81
C TYR A 80 8.52 -13.45 -3.42
N GLU A 81 7.61 -13.20 -2.48
CA GLU A 81 7.97 -12.92 -1.09
C GLU A 81 8.72 -14.09 -0.45
N LYS A 82 8.18 -15.31 -0.60
CA LYS A 82 8.85 -16.52 -0.11
C LYS A 82 10.23 -16.70 -0.73
N TYR A 83 10.33 -16.56 -2.06
CA TYR A 83 11.61 -16.68 -2.77
C TYR A 83 12.63 -15.62 -2.31
N SER A 84 12.20 -14.35 -2.20
CA SER A 84 13.04 -13.25 -1.72
C SER A 84 13.52 -13.49 -0.29
N ASN A 85 12.66 -13.99 0.59
CA ASN A 85 13.01 -14.26 1.98
C ASN A 85 14.02 -15.41 2.08
N THR A 86 13.81 -16.52 1.37
CA THR A 86 14.78 -17.63 1.33
C THR A 86 16.13 -17.20 0.77
N GLN A 87 16.16 -16.42 -0.31
CA GLN A 87 17.41 -15.89 -0.86
C GLN A 87 18.15 -14.98 0.13
N ARG A 88 17.42 -14.12 0.86
CA ARG A 88 18.03 -13.29 1.91
C ARG A 88 18.65 -14.14 3.03
N GLU A 89 17.95 -15.18 3.48
CA GLU A 89 18.46 -16.11 4.49
C GLU A 89 19.72 -16.82 4.02
N GLU A 90 19.76 -17.31 2.79
CA GLU A 90 20.93 -17.96 2.20
C GLU A 90 22.14 -17.00 2.15
N ILE A 91 21.93 -15.76 1.73
CA ILE A 91 22.98 -14.73 1.70
C ILE A 91 23.49 -14.41 3.11
N ILE A 92 22.61 -14.31 4.09
CA ILE A 92 22.98 -14.09 5.50
C ILE A 92 23.81 -15.27 6.02
N LEU A 93 23.38 -16.50 5.76
CA LEU A 93 24.09 -17.72 6.16
C LEU A 93 25.45 -17.85 5.47
N LEU A 94 25.54 -17.50 4.18
CA LEU A 94 26.80 -17.47 3.44
C LEU A 94 27.75 -16.42 4.01
N ARG A 95 27.27 -15.21 4.27
CA ARG A 95 28.06 -14.15 4.91
C ARG A 95 28.55 -14.59 6.28
N LYS A 96 27.71 -15.20 7.10
CA LYS A 96 28.08 -15.73 8.42
C LYS A 96 29.17 -16.81 8.30
N ARG A 97 29.02 -17.77 7.38
CA ARG A 97 30.04 -18.81 7.12
C ARG A 97 31.36 -18.22 6.64
N ASN A 98 31.31 -17.25 5.73
CA ASN A 98 32.52 -16.60 5.20
C ASN A 98 33.23 -15.78 6.28
N ASN A 99 32.49 -15.02 7.08
CA ASN A 99 33.03 -14.28 8.22
C ASN A 99 33.67 -15.22 9.25
N GLN A 100 33.04 -16.35 9.57
CA GLN A 100 33.60 -17.35 10.47
C GLN A 100 34.89 -17.97 9.92
N ARG A 101 34.94 -18.30 8.62
CA ARG A 101 36.15 -18.81 7.96
C ARG A 101 37.27 -17.77 7.97
N ALA A 102 36.96 -16.53 7.59
CA ALA A 102 37.92 -15.43 7.59
C ALA A 102 38.47 -15.17 9.00
N PHE A 103 37.59 -15.13 10.00
CA PHE A 103 37.99 -14.99 11.40
C PHE A 103 38.94 -16.11 11.84
N ASN A 104 38.57 -17.37 11.61
CA ASN A 104 39.41 -18.51 11.99
C ASN A 104 40.78 -18.47 11.29
N PHE A 105 40.79 -18.11 10.01
CA PHE A 105 42.02 -17.92 9.25
C PHE A 105 42.91 -16.85 9.89
N LEU A 106 42.36 -15.67 10.17
CA LEU A 106 43.09 -14.54 10.77
C LEU A 106 43.62 -14.88 12.18
N ILE A 107 42.82 -15.54 13.02
CA ILE A 107 43.24 -15.98 14.36
C ILE A 107 44.41 -16.97 14.26
N ASN A 108 44.31 -17.98 13.39
CA ASN A 108 45.37 -18.98 13.24
C ASN A 108 46.64 -18.36 12.63
N SER A 109 46.46 -17.50 11.63
CA SER A 109 47.51 -16.71 10.98
C SER A 109 48.25 -15.81 11.98
N GLY A 110 47.51 -15.10 12.83
CA GLY A 110 48.04 -14.24 13.90
C GLY A 110 48.75 -15.05 15.00
N LYS A 111 48.15 -16.15 15.48
CA LYS A 111 48.77 -17.07 16.45
C LYS A 111 50.10 -17.62 15.93
N LYS A 112 50.14 -18.04 14.65
CA LYS A 112 51.36 -18.50 14.00
C LYS A 112 52.42 -17.39 13.97
N ARG A 113 52.09 -16.17 13.55
CA ARG A 113 53.04 -15.04 13.54
C ARG A 113 53.55 -14.71 14.94
N LEU A 114 52.67 -14.72 15.94
CA LEU A 114 53.03 -14.47 17.33
C LEU A 114 54.04 -15.51 17.83
N TYR A 115 53.81 -16.79 17.53
CA TYR A 115 54.72 -17.89 17.85
C TYR A 115 56.11 -17.73 17.20
N HIS A 116 56.17 -17.21 15.97
CA HIS A 116 57.43 -16.94 15.25
C HIS A 116 58.06 -15.58 15.63
N GLY A 117 57.57 -14.90 16.66
CA GLY A 117 58.10 -13.61 17.11
C GLY A 117 57.74 -12.41 16.21
N ASN A 118 56.92 -12.59 15.17
CA ASN A 118 56.42 -11.50 14.34
C ASN A 118 55.21 -10.82 15.01
N ILE A 119 55.48 -10.03 16.04
CA ILE A 119 54.45 -9.42 16.90
C ILE A 119 53.61 -8.39 16.14
N SER A 120 54.24 -7.51 15.34
CA SER A 120 53.52 -6.50 14.55
C SER A 120 52.61 -7.16 13.48
N GLY A 121 53.10 -8.22 12.84
CA GLY A 121 52.29 -9.04 11.93
C GLY A 121 51.11 -9.69 12.65
N ALA A 122 51.34 -10.29 13.81
CA ALA A 122 50.25 -10.89 14.61
C ALA A 122 49.18 -9.86 15.00
N TYR A 123 49.59 -8.66 15.43
CA TYR A 123 48.67 -7.58 15.76
C TYR A 123 47.77 -7.18 14.58
N LYS A 124 48.33 -7.05 13.36
CA LYS A 124 47.55 -6.72 12.16
C LYS A 124 46.47 -7.77 11.89
N GLU A 125 46.81 -9.05 11.99
CA GLU A 125 45.87 -10.16 11.79
C GLU A 125 44.77 -10.16 12.87
N PHE A 126 45.13 -9.98 14.14
CA PHE A 126 44.17 -9.90 15.24
C PHE A 126 43.26 -8.67 15.13
N LYS A 127 43.79 -7.53 14.69
CA LYS A 127 42.99 -6.31 14.43
C LYS A 127 41.95 -6.55 13.33
N LEU A 128 42.32 -7.26 12.26
CA LEU A 128 41.38 -7.65 11.22
C LEU A 128 40.33 -8.64 11.75
N ALA A 129 40.73 -9.61 12.58
CA ALA A 129 39.80 -10.54 13.22
C ALA A 129 38.80 -9.80 14.14
N HIS A 130 39.26 -8.75 14.84
CA HIS A 130 38.44 -7.90 15.72
C HIS A 130 37.39 -7.11 14.94
N ALA A 131 37.70 -6.69 13.71
CA ALA A 131 36.71 -6.05 12.85
C ALA A 131 35.56 -7.00 12.45
N ILE A 132 35.76 -8.33 12.50
CA ILE A 132 34.74 -9.32 12.18
C ILE A 132 33.93 -9.72 13.43
N TYR A 133 34.62 -9.99 14.55
CA TYR A 133 33.99 -10.37 15.82
C TYR A 133 34.61 -9.60 17.01
N PRO A 134 34.19 -8.35 17.25
CA PRO A 134 34.77 -7.49 18.29
C PRO A 134 34.52 -8.00 19.71
N ASP A 135 33.42 -8.71 19.93
CA ASP A 135 33.05 -9.21 21.26
C ASP A 135 33.71 -10.55 21.62
N ASN A 136 34.61 -11.06 20.77
CA ASN A 136 35.26 -12.33 21.02
C ASN A 136 36.31 -12.20 22.15
N LYS A 137 35.99 -12.73 23.32
CA LYS A 137 36.83 -12.65 24.53
C LYS A 137 38.24 -13.23 24.34
N GLU A 138 38.40 -14.33 23.59
CA GLU A 138 39.71 -14.95 23.39
C GLU A 138 40.58 -14.07 22.49
N LEU A 139 40.03 -13.58 21.39
CA LEU A 139 40.70 -12.63 20.51
C LEU A 139 41.09 -11.36 21.28
N ASN A 140 40.21 -10.79 22.08
CA ASN A 140 40.50 -9.55 22.80
C ASN A 140 41.67 -9.74 23.77
N LYS A 141 41.75 -10.89 24.46
CA LYS A 141 42.92 -11.25 25.27
C LYS A 141 44.19 -11.36 24.44
N LEU A 142 44.14 -12.00 23.27
CA LEU A 142 45.30 -12.10 22.36
C LEU A 142 45.75 -10.72 21.86
N LEU A 143 44.80 -9.86 21.52
CA LEU A 143 45.05 -8.51 21.02
C LEU A 143 45.70 -7.64 22.10
N VAL A 144 45.17 -7.63 23.32
CA VAL A 144 45.75 -6.93 24.48
C VAL A 144 47.16 -7.46 24.79
N LYS A 145 47.35 -8.78 24.85
CA LYS A 145 48.68 -9.37 25.08
C LYS A 145 49.68 -8.95 24.00
N THR A 146 49.25 -8.94 22.75
CA THR A 146 50.11 -8.53 21.62
C THR A 146 50.44 -7.03 21.69
N LEU A 147 49.45 -6.20 22.04
CA LEU A 147 49.63 -4.76 22.22
C LEU A 147 50.56 -4.42 23.39
N ASN A 148 50.48 -5.13 24.52
CA ASN A 148 51.42 -4.98 25.64
C ASN A 148 52.88 -5.17 25.16
N ILE A 149 53.15 -6.26 24.44
CA ILE A 149 54.49 -6.55 23.90
C ILE A 149 54.94 -5.47 22.90
N LEU A 150 54.02 -4.94 22.09
CA LEU A 150 54.34 -3.88 21.14
C LEU A 150 54.57 -2.54 21.81
N CYS A 151 53.79 -2.20 22.83
CA CYS A 151 53.93 -0.96 23.62
C CYS A 151 55.30 -0.89 24.29
N GLU A 152 55.79 -2.00 24.86
CA GLU A 152 57.15 -2.09 25.42
C GLU A 152 58.24 -1.78 24.37
N LYS A 153 58.00 -2.09 23.09
CA LYS A 153 58.95 -1.87 22.01
C LYS A 153 58.79 -0.52 21.31
N GLN A 154 57.56 -0.02 21.23
CA GLN A 154 57.15 1.16 20.46
C GLN A 154 55.98 1.84 21.15
N VAL A 155 56.25 3.04 21.68
CA VAL A 155 55.31 3.83 22.50
C VAL A 155 53.98 4.11 21.78
N SER A 156 53.97 4.20 20.45
CA SER A 156 52.75 4.44 19.67
C SER A 156 51.67 3.37 19.84
N TYR A 157 52.04 2.15 20.24
CA TYR A 157 51.06 1.08 20.52
C TYR A 157 50.47 1.17 21.94
N CYS A 158 51.04 1.98 22.83
CA CYS A 158 50.53 2.18 24.19
C CYS A 158 49.21 2.96 24.18
N GLU A 159 49.10 4.00 23.33
CA GLU A 159 47.85 4.76 23.17
C GLU A 159 46.71 3.85 22.68
N VAL A 160 47.01 2.95 21.75
CA VAL A 160 46.03 1.98 21.25
C VAL A 160 45.65 0.97 22.33
N LEU A 161 46.62 0.52 23.13
CA LEU A 161 46.38 -0.40 24.23
C LEU A 161 45.43 0.18 25.29
N ASP A 162 45.56 1.47 25.60
CA ASP A 162 44.72 2.13 26.61
C ASP A 162 43.24 2.16 26.21
N VAL A 163 42.91 2.12 24.92
CA VAL A 163 41.53 1.97 24.42
C VAL A 163 40.95 0.58 24.73
N PHE A 164 41.80 -0.44 24.87
CA PHE A 164 41.38 -1.82 25.13
C PHE A 164 41.47 -2.22 26.62
N LYS A 165 42.00 -1.34 27.49
CA LYS A 165 41.91 -1.53 28.94
C LYS A 165 40.50 -1.11 29.40
N PRO A 166 39.78 -1.95 30.16
CA PRO A 166 38.55 -1.54 30.81
C PRO A 166 38.79 -0.49 31.89
#